data_AF-A0A179C4G6-F1
#
_entry.id   AF-A0A179C4G6-F1
#
_cell.length_a   1.000
_cell.length_b   1.000
_cell.length_c   1.000
_cell.angle_alpha   90.00
_cell.angle_beta   90.00
_cell.angle_gamma   90.00
#
_symmetry.space_group_name_H-M   'P 1'
#
loop_
_entity.id
_entity.type
_entity.pdbx_description
1 polymer ?
#
loop_
_entity_poly.entity_id
_entity_poly.type
_entity_poly.pdbx_seq_one_letter_code
_entity_poly.pdbx_strand_id
1 'polypeptide(L)'
;MENEIALNHFVSVENLTNDQILTLIHNAEGFKNQTRKVSLTEPVYAANLFFENSTRTHTSFDMAERKLGIQVIPFDPSHSSVNKGETLYDTLLTLEALGVQLSVIRHSTNNYYEPLINLNDDQHLHMAIMNGGDGSGQHPSQSMLDLMTIYEEFGHFDGLKIAIVGDITSSRVARSNMQALHHLGAELYFAGPDYWYDSQFDKYGKHVDLDDVIDQINVAMLLRVQHERHAGDENEDQFSVTSYHEKYGLTNKRYQQMKKEAIIMHPGPINRDVEFSSNLVEAEKSRFFRQMQNGVFMRMAMIEAVLRGNHLGGLQ
;
A
#
# COMPACT_ATOMS: atom_id res chain seq x y z
N MET A 1 25.07 15.04 1.60
CA MET A 1 24.00 15.37 2.56
C MET A 1 22.89 14.42 2.23
N GLU A 2 22.62 13.44 3.10
CA GLU A 2 21.45 12.58 2.94
C GLU A 2 20.22 13.50 2.93
N ASN A 3 19.39 13.41 1.89
CA ASN A 3 18.12 14.12 1.87
C ASN A 3 17.23 13.45 2.92
N GLU A 4 17.21 14.02 4.12
CA GLU A 4 16.29 13.56 5.16
C GLU A 4 14.88 14.07 4.82
N ILE A 5 13.89 13.19 4.89
CA ILE A 5 12.49 13.54 4.71
C ILE A 5 11.87 13.71 6.09
N ALA A 6 11.11 14.80 6.25
CA ALA A 6 10.28 15.06 7.41
C ALA A 6 8.82 15.22 6.95
N LEU A 7 7.90 14.46 7.55
CA LEU A 7 6.46 14.50 7.29
C LEU A 7 5.71 14.49 8.61
N ASN A 8 4.65 15.28 8.76
CA ASN A 8 3.86 15.25 10.00
C ASN A 8 2.95 14.01 10.05
N HIS A 9 2.45 13.60 8.88
CA HIS A 9 1.58 12.44 8.70
C HIS A 9 1.96 11.72 7.41
N PHE A 10 1.61 10.44 7.31
CA PHE A 10 1.75 9.67 6.07
C PHE A 10 0.41 9.03 5.70
N VAL A 11 -0.43 9.81 5.01
CA VAL A 11 -1.83 9.42 4.75
C VAL A 11 -2.15 9.12 3.29
N SER A 12 -1.39 9.68 2.35
CA SER A 12 -1.58 9.52 0.91
C SER A 12 -0.23 9.62 0.19
N VAL A 13 -0.10 8.99 -0.98
CA VAL A 13 1.05 9.17 -1.87
C VAL A 13 0.87 10.33 -2.86
N GLU A 14 -0.34 10.88 -2.98
CA GLU A 14 -0.68 11.92 -3.97
C GLU A 14 0.15 13.19 -3.82
N ASN A 15 0.53 13.54 -2.59
CA ASN A 15 1.25 14.77 -2.28
C ASN A 15 2.77 14.58 -2.21
N LEU A 16 3.28 13.38 -2.50
CA LEU A 16 4.71 13.11 -2.52
C LEU A 16 5.31 13.51 -3.87
N THR A 17 6.38 14.29 -3.82
CA THR A 17 7.21 14.57 -5.00
C THR A 17 8.02 13.33 -5.41
N ASN A 18 8.44 13.27 -6.68
CA ASN A 18 9.31 12.19 -7.16
C ASN A 18 10.60 12.06 -6.33
N ASP A 19 11.21 13.18 -5.92
CA ASP A 19 12.39 13.16 -5.07
C ASP A 19 12.10 12.58 -3.68
N GLN A 20 10.92 12.88 -3.12
CA GLN A 20 10.49 12.29 -1.84
C GLN A 20 10.27 10.78 -1.96
N ILE A 21 9.62 10.32 -3.04
CA ILE A 21 9.41 8.90 -3.30
C ILE A 21 10.75 8.17 -3.41
N LEU A 22 11.68 8.68 -4.22
CA LEU A 22 12.99 8.05 -4.42
C LEU A 22 13.82 8.02 -3.14
N THR A 23 13.79 9.11 -2.37
CA THR A 23 14.50 9.19 -1.10
C THR A 23 13.92 8.21 -0.06
N LEU A 24 12.59 8.03 0.00
CA LEU A 24 11.97 6.99 0.83
C LEU A 24 12.40 5.58 0.41
N ILE A 25 12.48 5.33 -0.90
CA ILE A 25 12.98 4.06 -1.45
C ILE A 25 14.43 3.82 -1.03
N HIS A 26 15.32 4.80 -1.20
CA HIS A 26 16.73 4.67 -0.80
C HIS A 26 16.89 4.48 0.72
N ASN A 27 16.09 5.17 1.53
CA ASN A 27 16.09 4.97 2.98
C ASN A 27 15.64 3.54 3.35
N ALA A 28 14.61 3.03 2.68
CA ALA A 28 14.13 1.66 2.87
C ALA A 28 15.18 0.62 2.44
N GLU A 29 15.84 0.81 1.30
CA GLU A 29 16.99 -0.01 0.87
C GLU A 29 18.13 0.05 1.89
N GLY A 30 18.39 1.23 2.46
CA GLY A 30 19.39 1.41 3.51
C GLY A 30 19.09 0.60 4.77
N PHE A 31 17.83 0.57 5.22
CA PHE A 31 17.42 -0.29 6.33
C PHE A 31 17.52 -1.77 5.97
N LYS A 32 17.12 -2.15 4.75
CA LYS A 32 17.19 -3.52 4.25
C LYS A 32 18.63 -4.03 4.22
N ASN A 33 19.56 -3.19 3.75
CA ASN A 33 20.98 -3.50 3.63
C ASN A 33 21.79 -3.21 4.90
N GLN A 34 21.13 -2.75 5.98
CA GLN A 34 21.74 -2.39 7.26
C GLN A 34 22.79 -1.27 7.18
N THR A 35 22.77 -0.48 6.11
CA THR A 35 23.61 0.72 5.94
C THR A 35 22.96 1.95 6.57
N ARG A 36 21.65 1.91 6.83
CA ARG A 36 20.91 2.91 7.60
C ARG A 36 20.48 2.34 8.95
N LYS A 37 20.68 3.11 10.01
CA LYS A 37 20.22 2.79 11.36
C LYS A 37 19.67 4.05 12.00
N VAL A 38 18.58 3.89 12.75
CA VAL A 38 17.98 4.94 13.57
C VAL A 38 18.12 4.52 15.03
N SER A 39 18.44 5.48 15.89
CA SER A 39 18.51 5.27 17.33
C SER A 39 17.73 6.38 18.01
N LEU A 40 16.66 6.00 18.69
CA LEU A 40 15.83 6.93 19.44
C LEU A 40 16.50 7.22 20.77
N THR A 41 16.66 8.50 21.13
CA THR A 41 17.19 8.92 22.43
C THR A 41 16.11 9.07 23.49
N GLU A 42 14.85 9.12 23.06
CA GLU A 42 13.67 9.21 23.91
C GLU A 42 12.66 8.12 23.54
N PRO A 43 11.85 7.62 24.49
CA PRO A 43 10.81 6.64 24.18
C PRO A 43 9.77 7.20 23.21
N VAL A 44 9.38 6.38 22.23
CA VAL A 44 8.24 6.63 21.36
C VAL A 44 7.25 5.49 21.51
N TYR A 45 5.98 5.82 21.70
CA TYR A 45 4.88 4.88 21.83
C TYR A 45 3.95 5.00 20.62
N ALA A 46 3.61 3.86 20.04
CA ALA A 46 2.70 3.77 18.90
C ALA A 46 1.50 2.85 19.19
N ALA A 47 0.37 3.10 18.52
CA ALA A 47 -0.80 2.22 18.57
C ALA A 47 -1.31 1.88 17.16
N ASN A 48 -1.51 0.59 16.92
CA ASN A 48 -1.98 0.06 15.64
C ASN A 48 -3.50 -0.19 15.69
N LEU A 49 -4.29 0.72 15.11
CA LEU A 49 -5.76 0.72 15.15
C LEU A 49 -6.32 0.14 13.84
N PHE A 50 -6.50 -1.18 13.80
CA PHE A 50 -6.98 -1.89 12.60
C PHE A 50 -8.44 -2.31 12.73
N PHE A 51 -9.35 -1.43 12.31
CA PHE A 51 -10.80 -1.67 12.32
C PHE A 51 -11.26 -2.61 11.19
N GLU A 52 -10.43 -2.78 10.15
CA GLU A 52 -10.60 -3.82 9.14
C GLU A 52 -9.53 -4.91 9.28
N ASN A 53 -9.92 -6.16 8.99
CA ASN A 53 -9.02 -7.30 9.01
C ASN A 53 -7.78 -7.07 8.14
N SER A 54 -6.60 -7.23 8.74
CA SER A 54 -5.32 -7.17 8.03
C SER A 54 -4.24 -7.94 8.78
N THR A 55 -3.75 -9.04 8.20
CA THR A 55 -2.56 -9.72 8.75
C THR A 55 -1.29 -9.01 8.30
N ARG A 56 -1.11 -8.82 6.98
CA ARG A 56 0.17 -8.34 6.43
C ARG A 56 0.48 -6.91 6.85
N THR A 57 -0.45 -5.98 6.65
CA THR A 57 -0.19 -4.57 6.96
C THR A 57 0.03 -4.39 8.45
N HIS A 58 -0.82 -4.96 9.30
CA HIS A 58 -0.67 -4.89 10.76
C HIS A 58 0.67 -5.47 11.24
N THR A 59 0.96 -6.73 10.91
CA THR A 59 2.17 -7.41 11.40
C THR A 59 3.47 -6.76 10.88
N SER A 60 3.45 -6.21 9.67
CA SER A 60 4.64 -5.53 9.12
C SER A 60 4.86 -4.12 9.68
N PHE A 61 3.81 -3.39 10.07
CA PHE A 61 3.95 -2.16 10.86
C PHE A 61 4.50 -2.47 12.25
N ASP A 62 3.89 -3.42 12.98
CA ASP A 62 4.38 -3.84 14.31
C ASP A 62 5.85 -4.29 14.25
N MET A 63 6.25 -5.03 13.22
CA MET A 63 7.66 -5.41 13.01
C MET A 63 8.57 -4.19 12.71
N ALA A 64 8.12 -3.25 11.89
CA ALA A 64 8.88 -2.04 11.56
C ALA A 64 9.08 -1.14 12.79
N GLU A 65 8.03 -0.94 13.57
CA GLU A 65 8.04 -0.17 14.82
C GLU A 65 9.03 -0.76 15.82
N ARG A 66 8.93 -2.08 16.07
CA ARG A 66 9.84 -2.79 16.97
C ARG A 66 11.30 -2.72 16.51
N LYS A 67 11.54 -2.81 15.21
CA LYS A 67 12.90 -2.68 14.64
C LYS A 67 13.49 -1.28 14.81
N LEU A 68 12.67 -0.25 14.89
CA LEU A 68 13.07 1.13 15.16
C LEU A 68 13.18 1.45 16.67
N GLY A 69 12.82 0.49 17.55
CA GLY A 69 12.85 0.69 19.00
C GLY A 69 11.58 1.34 19.57
N ILE A 70 10.52 1.47 18.77
CA ILE A 70 9.21 2.01 19.18
C ILE A 70 8.48 0.99 20.05
N GLN A 71 7.82 1.48 21.10
CA GLN A 71 6.99 0.68 22.00
C GLN A 71 5.56 0.62 21.47
N VAL A 72 5.13 -0.55 21.00
CA VAL A 72 3.78 -0.73 20.44
C VAL A 72 2.79 -1.08 21.56
N ILE A 73 1.80 -0.22 21.77
CA ILE A 73 0.69 -0.43 22.68
C ILE A 73 -0.36 -1.29 21.98
N PRO A 74 -0.71 -2.47 22.52
CA PRO A 74 -1.76 -3.30 21.95
C PRO A 74 -3.10 -2.57 21.95
N PHE A 75 -3.79 -2.59 20.81
CA PHE A 75 -5.13 -2.07 20.67
C PHE A 75 -6.00 -3.11 19.97
N ASP A 76 -7.13 -3.45 20.59
CA ASP A 76 -8.14 -4.33 20.00
C ASP A 76 -9.44 -3.54 19.82
N PRO A 77 -9.81 -3.19 18.57
CA PRO A 77 -11.05 -2.48 18.30
C PRO A 77 -12.29 -3.19 18.86
N SER A 78 -12.30 -4.53 18.89
CA SER A 78 -13.44 -5.33 19.35
C SER A 78 -13.69 -5.21 20.86
N HIS A 79 -12.68 -4.78 21.62
CA HIS A 79 -12.77 -4.53 23.05
C HIS A 79 -12.63 -3.05 23.41
N SER A 80 -12.61 -2.16 22.41
CA SER A 80 -12.46 -0.72 22.60
C SER A 80 -13.79 0.01 22.87
N SER A 81 -13.68 1.25 23.36
CA SER A 81 -14.82 2.14 23.59
C SER A 81 -15.52 2.58 22.29
N VAL A 82 -14.94 2.32 21.11
CA VAL A 82 -15.59 2.55 19.81
C VAL A 82 -16.92 1.80 19.70
N ASN A 83 -17.02 0.60 20.29
CA ASN A 83 -18.29 -0.15 20.34
C ASN A 83 -19.39 0.52 21.19
N LYS A 84 -19.02 1.52 22.01
CA LYS A 84 -19.94 2.34 22.81
C LYS A 84 -20.30 3.66 22.11
N GLY A 85 -19.88 3.84 20.85
CA GLY A 85 -20.14 5.04 20.05
C GLY A 85 -19.09 6.15 20.22
N GLU A 86 -17.92 5.86 20.79
CA GLU A 86 -16.80 6.81 20.84
C GLU A 86 -16.33 7.16 19.43
N THR A 87 -16.06 8.44 19.17
CA THR A 87 -15.56 8.88 17.86
C THR A 87 -14.09 8.49 17.70
N LEU A 88 -13.63 8.31 16.45
CA LEU A 88 -12.22 8.02 16.18
C LEU A 88 -11.30 9.13 16.72
N TYR A 89 -11.75 10.40 16.66
CA TYR A 89 -11.04 11.53 17.24
C TYR A 89 -10.86 11.37 18.76
N ASP A 90 -11.93 11.08 19.50
CA ASP A 90 -11.89 10.91 20.96
C ASP A 90 -11.03 9.71 21.37
N THR A 91 -11.08 8.61 20.60
CA THR A 91 -10.19 7.46 20.81
C THR A 91 -8.72 7.86 20.67
N LEU A 92 -8.35 8.61 19.62
CA LEU A 92 -6.97 9.07 19.41
C LEU A 92 -6.55 10.09 20.47
N LEU A 93 -7.43 11.00 20.86
CA LEU A 93 -7.18 11.97 21.93
C LEU A 93 -6.94 11.27 23.28
N THR A 94 -7.68 10.19 23.55
CA THR A 94 -7.46 9.35 24.73
C THR A 94 -6.10 8.67 24.70
N LEU A 95 -5.71 8.10 23.56
CA LEU A 95 -4.39 7.46 23.40
C LEU A 95 -3.25 8.49 23.53
N GLU A 96 -3.42 9.68 22.97
CA GLU A 96 -2.46 10.79 23.10
C GLU A 96 -2.30 11.24 24.56
N ALA A 97 -3.41 11.40 25.29
CA ALA A 97 -3.38 11.74 26.71
C ALA A 97 -2.67 10.68 27.57
N LEU A 98 -2.61 9.43 27.10
CA LEU A 98 -1.87 8.32 27.72
C LEU A 98 -0.40 8.25 27.27
N GLY A 99 0.04 9.13 26.36
CA GLY A 99 1.41 9.24 25.88
C GLY A 99 1.71 8.53 24.56
N VAL A 100 0.70 8.04 23.83
CA VAL A 100 0.89 7.53 22.46
C VAL A 100 1.13 8.71 21.51
N GLN A 101 2.18 8.65 20.70
CA GLN A 101 2.55 9.76 19.82
C GLN A 101 2.31 9.46 18.33
N LEU A 102 2.20 8.17 17.96
CA LEU A 102 2.03 7.70 16.60
C LEU A 102 0.89 6.69 16.52
N SER A 103 0.03 6.80 15.51
CA SER A 103 -0.95 5.76 15.23
C SER A 103 -0.96 5.33 13.77
N VAL A 104 -0.92 4.02 13.54
CA VAL A 104 -1.23 3.42 12.25
C VAL A 104 -2.69 3.00 12.26
N ILE A 105 -3.48 3.57 11.36
CA ILE A 105 -4.92 3.37 11.34
C ILE A 105 -5.34 2.69 10.04
N ARG A 106 -6.20 1.68 10.14
CA ARG A 106 -6.93 1.12 8.99
C ARG A 106 -8.41 1.16 9.27
N HIS A 107 -9.16 1.85 8.42
CA HIS A 107 -10.58 2.13 8.64
C HIS A 107 -11.39 1.95 7.35
N SER A 108 -12.68 1.63 7.47
CA SER A 108 -13.58 1.39 6.32
C SER A 108 -14.01 2.67 5.61
N THR A 109 -14.05 3.80 6.32
CA THR A 109 -14.38 5.12 5.76
C THR A 109 -13.23 5.67 4.91
N ASN A 110 -13.52 6.05 3.66
CA ASN A 110 -12.58 6.78 2.81
C ASN A 110 -12.22 8.13 3.44
N ASN A 111 -10.96 8.54 3.32
CA ASN A 111 -10.46 9.82 3.83
C ASN A 111 -10.75 10.07 5.33
N TYR A 112 -10.85 9.00 6.15
CA TYR A 112 -11.07 9.14 7.59
C TYR A 112 -10.04 10.03 8.29
N TYR A 113 -8.86 10.16 7.69
CA TYR A 113 -7.72 10.92 8.20
C TYR A 113 -7.88 12.43 8.00
N GLU A 114 -8.67 12.90 7.02
CA GLU A 114 -8.84 14.33 6.74
C GLU A 114 -9.31 15.12 7.97
N PRO A 115 -10.40 14.75 8.68
CA PRO A 115 -10.82 15.46 9.89
C PRO A 115 -9.89 15.26 11.09
N LEU A 116 -8.90 14.36 11.00
CA LEU A 116 -7.91 14.13 12.07
C LEU A 116 -6.65 14.98 11.89
N ILE A 117 -6.35 15.39 10.65
CA ILE A 117 -5.16 16.20 10.32
C ILE A 117 -5.53 17.66 9.99
N ASN A 118 -6.78 17.91 9.59
CA ASN A 118 -7.33 19.25 9.34
C ASN A 118 -8.31 19.59 10.47
N LEU A 119 -7.77 19.84 11.65
CA LEU A 119 -8.53 20.09 12.87
C LEU A 119 -9.26 21.44 12.84
N ASN A 120 -10.41 21.49 13.49
CA ASN A 120 -11.08 22.74 13.82
C ASN A 120 -10.34 23.47 14.97
N ASP A 121 -10.61 24.77 15.14
CA ASP A 121 -9.93 25.62 16.13
C ASP A 121 -10.07 25.13 17.59
N ASP A 122 -11.11 24.34 17.89
CA ASP A 122 -11.40 23.77 19.21
C ASP A 122 -10.82 22.36 19.43
N GLN A 123 -10.10 21.83 18.44
CA GLN A 123 -9.48 20.50 18.48
C GLN A 123 -7.96 20.59 18.61
N HIS A 124 -7.36 19.68 19.37
CA HIS A 124 -5.95 19.75 19.78
C HIS A 124 -5.23 18.40 19.69
N LEU A 125 -5.59 17.56 18.70
CA LEU A 125 -4.89 16.31 18.44
C LEU A 125 -3.54 16.62 17.76
N HIS A 126 -2.44 16.17 18.37
CA HIS A 126 -1.08 16.34 17.85
C HIS A 126 -0.43 15.02 17.40
N MET A 127 -1.16 13.91 17.52
CA MET A 127 -0.70 12.58 17.17
C MET A 127 -0.33 12.47 15.70
N ALA A 128 0.84 11.88 15.44
CA ALA A 128 1.26 11.53 14.10
C ALA A 128 0.39 10.38 13.56
N ILE A 129 -0.08 10.51 12.31
CA ILE A 129 -1.05 9.57 11.71
C ILE A 129 -0.43 8.91 10.50
N MET A 130 -0.51 7.58 10.45
CA MET A 130 -0.12 6.77 9.29
C MET A 130 -1.32 5.98 8.78
N ASN A 131 -1.61 6.14 7.48
CA ASN A 131 -2.71 5.43 6.85
C ASN A 131 -2.31 4.00 6.46
N GLY A 132 -2.81 3.02 7.20
CA GLY A 132 -2.75 1.58 6.90
C GLY A 132 -3.81 1.11 5.89
N GLY A 133 -4.67 2.01 5.41
CA GLY A 133 -5.68 1.85 4.38
C GLY A 133 -7.03 2.47 4.77
N ASP A 134 -7.63 3.26 3.89
CA ASP A 134 -8.95 3.87 4.07
C ASP A 134 -9.92 3.34 3.00
N GLY A 135 -10.94 2.58 3.42
CA GLY A 135 -12.00 2.02 2.55
C GLY A 135 -11.54 1.55 1.16
N SER A 136 -11.94 2.27 0.11
CA SER A 136 -11.47 2.15 -1.27
C SER A 136 -10.54 3.28 -1.72
N GLY A 137 -10.20 4.24 -0.84
CA GLY A 137 -9.36 5.41 -1.12
C GLY A 137 -7.89 5.05 -1.36
N GLN A 138 -7.03 5.29 -0.36
CA GLN A 138 -5.57 5.17 -0.47
C GLN A 138 -5.02 3.98 0.34
N HIS A 139 -3.86 3.48 -0.08
CA HIS A 139 -3.03 2.57 0.72
C HIS A 139 -1.55 2.90 0.53
N PRO A 140 -1.06 3.99 1.17
CA PRO A 140 0.24 4.55 0.85
C PRO A 140 1.40 3.58 1.12
N SER A 141 1.35 2.83 2.23
CA SER A 141 2.41 1.87 2.55
C SER A 141 2.50 0.71 1.57
N GLN A 142 1.37 0.27 1.00
CA GLN A 142 1.36 -0.75 -0.05
C GLN A 142 1.89 -0.18 -1.36
N SER A 143 1.52 1.05 -1.72
CA SER A 143 2.04 1.66 -2.94
C SER A 143 3.54 1.88 -2.87
N MET A 144 4.05 2.44 -1.78
CA MET A 144 5.48 2.68 -1.62
C MET A 144 6.32 1.39 -1.63
N LEU A 145 5.84 0.29 -1.04
CA LEU A 145 6.59 -0.98 -1.10
C LEU A 145 6.53 -1.61 -2.51
N ASP A 146 5.46 -1.36 -3.28
CA ASP A 146 5.37 -1.78 -4.67
C ASP A 146 6.38 -1.00 -5.52
N LEU A 147 6.44 0.33 -5.36
CA LEU A 147 7.43 1.20 -6.01
C LEU A 147 8.86 0.79 -5.67
N MET A 148 9.16 0.52 -4.40
CA MET A 148 10.48 0.00 -3.98
C MET A 148 10.81 -1.31 -4.69
N THR A 149 9.84 -2.22 -4.83
CA THR A 149 10.07 -3.52 -5.48
C THR A 149 10.35 -3.37 -6.97
N ILE A 150 9.67 -2.45 -7.65
CA ILE A 150 9.92 -2.11 -9.06
C ILE A 150 11.29 -1.46 -9.21
N TYR A 151 11.61 -0.48 -8.35
CA TYR A 151 12.88 0.24 -8.39
C TYR A 151 14.08 -0.68 -8.13
N GLU A 152 13.98 -1.61 -7.17
CA GLU A 152 15.02 -2.61 -6.93
C GLU A 152 15.27 -3.55 -8.12
N GLU A 153 14.28 -3.73 -9.00
CA GLU A 153 14.37 -4.60 -10.17
C GLU A 153 14.96 -3.85 -11.39
N PHE A 154 14.52 -2.62 -11.62
CA PHE A 154 14.82 -1.89 -12.86
C PHE A 154 15.70 -0.64 -12.67
N GLY A 155 15.83 -0.13 -11.45
CA GLY A 155 16.58 1.08 -11.10
C GLY A 155 15.97 2.40 -11.59
N HIS A 156 14.79 2.36 -12.23
CA HIS A 156 14.08 3.52 -12.74
C HIS A 156 12.58 3.21 -12.90
N PHE A 157 11.77 4.23 -13.22
CA PHE A 157 10.34 4.09 -13.51
C PHE A 157 9.97 4.59 -14.92
N ASP A 158 10.62 5.66 -15.39
CA ASP A 158 10.35 6.30 -16.68
C ASP A 158 10.41 5.30 -17.84
N GLY A 159 9.35 5.23 -18.64
CA GLY A 159 9.24 4.33 -19.79
C GLY A 159 9.00 2.86 -19.44
N LEU A 160 8.88 2.47 -18.17
CA LEU A 160 8.45 1.12 -17.80
C LEU A 160 7.00 0.89 -18.21
N LYS A 161 6.73 -0.25 -18.85
CA LYS A 161 5.39 -0.68 -19.22
C LYS A 161 4.80 -1.54 -18.11
N ILE A 162 3.73 -1.08 -17.47
CA ILE A 162 3.15 -1.73 -16.29
C ILE A 162 1.67 -2.04 -16.54
N ALA A 163 1.29 -3.31 -16.44
CA ALA A 163 -0.11 -3.71 -16.47
C ALA A 163 -0.65 -3.89 -15.03
N ILE A 164 -1.76 -3.23 -14.71
CA ILE A 164 -2.53 -3.46 -13.49
C ILE A 164 -3.78 -4.26 -13.86
N VAL A 165 -3.96 -5.44 -13.26
CA VAL A 165 -4.94 -6.44 -13.73
C VAL A 165 -5.92 -6.80 -12.63
N GLY A 166 -7.22 -6.56 -12.85
CA GLY A 166 -8.32 -7.00 -11.98
C GLY A 166 -9.36 -5.91 -11.73
N ASP A 167 -9.90 -5.85 -10.50
CA ASP A 167 -10.87 -4.81 -10.11
C ASP A 167 -10.18 -3.45 -9.90
N ILE A 168 -10.19 -2.60 -10.93
CA ILE A 168 -9.52 -1.30 -10.91
C ILE A 168 -10.36 -0.28 -10.14
N THR A 169 -11.69 -0.31 -10.31
CA THR A 169 -12.60 0.66 -9.71
C THR A 169 -12.61 0.58 -8.19
N SER A 170 -12.61 -0.62 -7.60
CA SER A 170 -12.73 -0.79 -6.14
C SER A 170 -11.39 -0.90 -5.39
N SER A 171 -10.26 -0.90 -6.12
CA SER A 171 -8.94 -1.15 -5.55
C SER A 171 -8.19 0.12 -5.16
N ARG A 172 -8.09 0.37 -3.84
CA ARG A 172 -7.19 1.40 -3.26
C ARG A 172 -5.73 1.23 -3.69
N VAL A 173 -5.27 -0.02 -3.86
CA VAL A 173 -3.90 -0.29 -4.31
C VAL A 173 -3.71 0.13 -5.76
N ALA A 174 -4.69 -0.14 -6.63
CA ALA A 174 -4.65 0.30 -8.01
C ALA A 174 -4.63 1.83 -8.10
N ARG A 175 -5.48 2.51 -7.32
CA ARG A 175 -5.56 3.99 -7.27
C ARG A 175 -4.25 4.63 -6.84
N SER A 176 -3.67 4.21 -5.70
CA SER A 176 -2.39 4.75 -5.25
C SER A 176 -1.26 4.49 -6.26
N ASN A 177 -1.19 3.27 -6.83
CA ASN A 177 -0.15 2.91 -7.78
C ASN A 177 -0.28 3.61 -9.12
N MET A 178 -1.48 3.72 -9.70
CA MET A 178 -1.65 4.36 -11.01
C MET A 178 -1.26 5.85 -10.97
N GLN A 179 -1.56 6.53 -9.86
CA GLN A 179 -1.18 7.94 -9.67
C GLN A 179 0.34 8.09 -9.57
N ALA A 180 0.96 7.34 -8.65
CA ALA A 180 2.40 7.45 -8.41
C ALA A 180 3.22 7.02 -9.63
N LEU A 181 2.90 5.89 -10.25
CA LEU A 181 3.62 5.38 -11.41
C LEU A 181 3.47 6.29 -12.64
N HIS A 182 2.27 6.85 -12.86
CA HIS A 182 2.06 7.83 -13.94
C HIS A 182 2.92 9.09 -13.71
N HIS A 183 2.97 9.59 -12.47
CA HIS A 183 3.79 10.76 -12.13
C HIS A 183 5.30 10.48 -12.25
N LEU A 184 5.72 9.22 -12.07
CA LEU A 184 7.10 8.74 -12.22
C LEU A 184 7.47 8.39 -13.68
N GLY A 185 6.56 8.59 -14.65
CA GLY A 185 6.83 8.41 -16.08
C GLY A 185 6.60 7.00 -16.63
N ALA A 186 5.96 6.10 -15.88
CA ALA A 186 5.62 4.77 -16.38
C ALA A 186 4.45 4.82 -17.39
N GLU A 187 4.46 3.92 -18.37
CA GLU A 187 3.35 3.68 -19.27
C GLU A 187 2.42 2.61 -18.66
N LEU A 188 1.17 3.00 -18.36
CA LEU A 188 0.22 2.14 -17.68
C LEU A 188 -0.79 1.50 -18.63
N TYR A 189 -1.01 0.20 -18.42
CA TYR A 189 -2.08 -0.57 -19.00
C TYR A 189 -3.00 -1.09 -17.89
N PHE A 190 -4.30 -1.06 -18.12
CA PHE A 190 -5.30 -1.64 -17.24
C PHE A 190 -5.92 -2.83 -17.96
N ALA A 191 -6.10 -3.94 -17.26
CA ALA A 191 -6.77 -5.11 -17.82
C ALA A 191 -7.72 -5.72 -16.78
N GLY A 192 -8.79 -6.33 -17.26
CA GLY A 192 -9.86 -6.84 -16.41
C GLY A 192 -11.22 -6.64 -17.07
N PRO A 193 -12.30 -7.12 -16.44
CA PRO A 193 -13.65 -6.93 -16.94
C PRO A 193 -14.01 -5.46 -17.13
N ASP A 194 -14.74 -5.13 -18.20
CA ASP A 194 -15.13 -3.76 -18.53
C ASP A 194 -15.91 -3.08 -17.38
N TYR A 195 -16.73 -3.83 -16.65
CA TYR A 195 -17.51 -3.33 -15.51
C TYR A 195 -16.66 -3.07 -14.24
N TRP A 196 -15.40 -3.48 -14.24
CA TRP A 196 -14.41 -3.19 -13.20
C TRP A 196 -13.42 -2.09 -13.61
N TYR A 197 -13.73 -1.39 -14.70
CA TYR A 197 -12.99 -0.26 -15.22
C TYR A 197 -13.88 0.98 -15.32
N ASP A 198 -13.26 2.16 -15.21
CA ASP A 198 -13.93 3.44 -15.41
C ASP A 198 -13.03 4.35 -16.26
N SER A 199 -13.62 4.95 -17.30
CA SER A 199 -12.96 5.89 -18.21
C SER A 199 -12.25 7.06 -17.53
N GLN A 200 -12.60 7.41 -16.28
CA GLN A 200 -11.86 8.40 -15.51
C GLN A 200 -10.38 8.04 -15.30
N PHE A 201 -10.01 6.76 -15.44
CA PHE A 201 -8.64 6.27 -15.34
C PHE A 201 -7.84 6.39 -16.64
N ASP A 202 -8.49 6.73 -17.77
CA ASP A 202 -7.84 6.92 -19.08
C ASP A 202 -6.76 8.02 -19.06
N LYS A 203 -6.84 8.94 -18.09
CA LYS A 203 -5.81 9.97 -17.88
C LYS A 203 -4.47 9.39 -17.38
N TYR A 204 -4.48 8.18 -16.82
CA TYR A 204 -3.27 7.53 -16.28
C TYR A 204 -2.71 6.46 -17.23
N GLY A 205 -3.56 5.79 -18.00
CA GLY A 205 -3.20 4.63 -18.80
C GLY A 205 -4.30 4.19 -19.76
N LYS A 206 -4.17 3.01 -20.36
CA LYS A 206 -5.15 2.48 -21.33
C LYS A 206 -5.74 1.16 -20.86
N HIS A 207 -7.05 1.01 -20.95
CA HIS A 207 -7.71 -0.29 -20.79
C HIS A 207 -7.54 -1.15 -22.04
N VAL A 208 -7.02 -2.36 -21.86
CA VAL A 208 -6.61 -3.28 -22.94
C VAL A 208 -6.88 -4.74 -22.55
N ASP A 209 -6.92 -5.61 -23.55
CA ASP A 209 -6.80 -7.05 -23.31
C ASP A 209 -5.36 -7.38 -22.90
N LEU A 210 -5.20 -8.13 -21.79
CA LEU A 210 -3.86 -8.44 -21.26
C LEU A 210 -2.98 -9.17 -22.28
N ASP A 211 -3.58 -10.05 -23.09
CA ASP A 211 -2.88 -10.82 -24.11
C ASP A 211 -2.26 -9.95 -25.22
N ASP A 212 -2.78 -8.74 -25.46
CA ASP A 212 -2.26 -7.82 -26.47
C ASP A 212 -0.96 -7.12 -26.01
N VAL A 213 -0.69 -7.13 -24.71
CA VAL A 213 0.44 -6.40 -24.11
C VAL A 213 1.38 -7.28 -23.29
N ILE A 214 1.03 -8.53 -23.03
CA ILE A 214 1.76 -9.42 -22.11
C ILE A 214 3.24 -9.61 -22.45
N ASP A 215 3.58 -9.59 -23.75
CA ASP A 215 4.95 -9.77 -24.26
C ASP A 215 5.80 -8.48 -24.23
N GLN A 216 5.17 -7.32 -24.01
CA GLN A 216 5.84 -6.03 -23.97
C GLN A 216 5.92 -5.40 -22.58
N ILE A 217 5.13 -5.84 -21.61
CA ILE A 217 5.15 -5.28 -20.24
C ILE A 217 6.39 -5.69 -19.45
N ASN A 218 6.88 -4.77 -18.61
CA ASN A 218 7.93 -5.00 -17.63
C ASN A 218 7.37 -5.52 -16.30
N VAL A 219 6.16 -5.09 -15.93
CA VAL A 219 5.54 -5.46 -14.65
C VAL A 219 4.07 -5.84 -14.87
N ALA A 220 3.67 -7.01 -14.35
CA ALA A 220 2.27 -7.40 -14.19
C ALA A 220 1.87 -7.31 -12.71
N MET A 221 1.08 -6.30 -12.37
CA MET A 221 0.52 -6.08 -11.04
C MET A 221 -0.90 -6.64 -10.96
N LEU A 222 -1.02 -7.82 -10.36
CA LEU A 222 -2.29 -8.51 -10.22
C LEU A 222 -3.03 -8.03 -8.96
N LEU A 223 -4.36 -7.89 -9.07
CA LEU A 223 -5.23 -7.52 -7.97
C LEU A 223 -6.11 -8.70 -7.56
N ARG A 224 -6.34 -8.83 -6.25
CA ARG A 224 -7.26 -9.81 -5.69
C ARG A 224 -8.68 -9.53 -6.21
N VAL A 225 -9.35 -10.56 -6.70
CA VAL A 225 -10.80 -10.51 -6.94
C VAL A 225 -11.55 -10.53 -5.61
N GLN A 226 -12.42 -9.55 -5.37
CA GLN A 226 -13.12 -9.39 -4.07
C GLN A 226 -14.58 -9.80 -4.16
N HIS A 227 -14.84 -11.11 -4.27
CA HIS A 227 -16.19 -11.70 -4.34
C HIS A 227 -17.13 -11.17 -3.24
N GLU A 228 -16.60 -10.88 -2.05
CA GLU A 228 -17.37 -10.35 -0.93
C GLU A 228 -17.93 -8.94 -1.14
N ARG A 229 -17.34 -8.13 -2.02
CA ARG A 229 -17.74 -6.73 -2.26
C ARG A 229 -18.75 -6.56 -3.38
N HIS A 230 -19.00 -7.62 -4.15
CA HIS A 230 -19.86 -7.60 -5.32
C HIS A 230 -21.20 -8.31 -5.09
N ALA A 231 -21.50 -8.70 -3.84
CA ALA A 231 -22.79 -9.28 -3.47
C ALA A 231 -23.93 -8.29 -3.78
N GLY A 232 -24.69 -8.56 -4.85
CA GLY A 232 -25.82 -7.74 -5.31
C GLY A 232 -25.64 -7.07 -6.67
N ASP A 233 -24.50 -7.27 -7.36
CA ASP A 233 -24.32 -6.85 -8.77
C ASP A 233 -24.92 -7.89 -9.72
N GLU A 234 -25.81 -7.46 -10.63
CA GLU A 234 -26.44 -8.33 -11.63
C GLU A 234 -25.40 -9.02 -12.55
N ASN A 235 -24.21 -8.44 -12.70
CA ASN A 235 -23.11 -9.02 -13.48
C ASN A 235 -22.38 -10.16 -12.74
N GLU A 236 -22.58 -10.32 -11.43
CA GLU A 236 -21.92 -11.35 -10.61
C GLU A 236 -22.70 -12.64 -10.47
N ASP A 237 -24.00 -12.65 -10.74
CA ASP A 237 -24.80 -13.89 -10.83
C ASP A 237 -24.24 -14.85 -11.91
N GLN A 238 -23.45 -14.33 -12.85
CA GLN A 238 -22.77 -15.09 -13.90
C GLN A 238 -21.24 -15.18 -13.70
N PHE A 239 -20.68 -14.68 -12.60
CA PHE A 239 -19.25 -14.70 -12.37
C PHE A 239 -18.75 -16.15 -12.19
N SER A 240 -17.79 -16.54 -13.04
CA SER A 240 -17.11 -17.83 -12.97
C SER A 240 -15.63 -17.59 -12.74
N VAL A 241 -15.11 -18.13 -11.63
CA VAL A 241 -13.68 -18.12 -11.30
C VAL A 241 -12.85 -18.66 -12.46
N THR A 242 -13.28 -19.79 -13.05
CA THR A 242 -12.59 -20.42 -14.17
C THR A 242 -12.55 -19.48 -15.38
N SER A 243 -13.70 -18.90 -15.74
CA SER A 243 -13.80 -17.99 -16.88
C SER A 243 -12.99 -16.71 -16.66
N TYR A 244 -12.97 -16.19 -15.43
CA TYR A 244 -12.13 -15.06 -15.05
C TYR A 244 -10.64 -15.42 -15.17
N HIS A 245 -10.22 -16.57 -14.66
CA HIS A 245 -8.83 -17.01 -14.72
C HIS A 245 -8.35 -17.16 -16.17
N GLU A 246 -9.16 -17.80 -17.01
CA GLU A 246 -8.85 -17.97 -18.43
C GLU A 246 -8.80 -16.61 -19.15
N LYS A 247 -9.77 -15.73 -18.92
CA LYS A 247 -9.89 -14.47 -19.66
C LYS A 247 -8.93 -13.39 -19.17
N TYR A 248 -8.78 -13.19 -17.86
CA TYR A 248 -8.05 -12.06 -17.28
C TYR A 248 -6.89 -12.47 -16.36
N GLY A 249 -6.94 -13.66 -15.76
CA GLY A 249 -5.91 -14.12 -14.81
C GLY A 249 -4.54 -14.33 -15.44
N LEU A 250 -3.49 -14.27 -14.63
CA LEU A 250 -2.14 -14.64 -15.08
C LEU A 250 -1.99 -16.16 -15.11
N THR A 251 -2.18 -16.72 -16.30
CA THR A 251 -2.06 -18.15 -16.56
C THR A 251 -0.62 -18.57 -16.87
N ASN A 252 -0.33 -19.87 -16.81
CA ASN A 252 0.93 -20.44 -17.29
C ASN A 252 1.26 -20.06 -18.74
N LYS A 253 0.25 -19.98 -19.62
CA LYS A 253 0.44 -19.56 -21.02
C LYS A 253 0.96 -18.13 -21.10
N ARG A 254 0.29 -17.20 -20.40
CA ARG A 254 0.69 -15.77 -20.33
C ARG A 254 2.08 -15.61 -19.72
N TYR A 255 2.39 -16.34 -18.66
CA TYR A 255 3.70 -16.34 -18.01
C TYR A 255 4.86 -16.63 -18.99
N GLN A 256 4.68 -17.60 -19.90
CA GLN A 256 5.69 -17.98 -20.89
C GLN A 256 5.88 -16.92 -21.98
N GLN A 257 4.88 -16.05 -22.20
CA GLN A 257 4.93 -14.97 -23.19
C GLN A 257 5.56 -13.69 -22.64
N MET A 258 5.57 -13.51 -21.31
CA MET A 258 6.18 -12.34 -20.67
C MET A 258 7.67 -12.22 -21.03
N LYS A 259 8.18 -10.98 -21.12
CA LYS A 259 9.61 -10.70 -21.23
C LYS A 259 10.43 -11.48 -20.20
N LYS A 260 11.69 -11.75 -20.52
CA LYS A 260 12.59 -12.51 -19.64
C LYS A 260 12.79 -11.80 -18.30
N GLU A 261 12.95 -10.49 -18.35
CA GLU A 261 13.16 -9.57 -17.23
C GLU A 261 11.87 -9.03 -16.60
N ALA A 262 10.69 -9.42 -17.10
CA ALA A 262 9.45 -8.97 -16.51
C ALA A 262 9.19 -9.61 -15.15
N ILE A 263 8.54 -8.86 -14.26
CA ILE A 263 8.16 -9.33 -12.93
C ILE A 263 6.65 -9.35 -12.73
N ILE A 264 6.22 -10.19 -11.79
CA ILE A 264 4.84 -10.34 -11.35
C ILE A 264 4.73 -9.89 -9.91
N MET A 265 3.76 -9.03 -9.63
CA MET A 265 3.51 -8.46 -8.32
C MET A 265 2.05 -8.67 -7.93
N HIS A 266 1.79 -8.82 -6.62
CA HIS A 266 0.44 -8.95 -6.10
C HIS A 266 0.41 -8.48 -4.62
N PRO A 267 -0.47 -7.55 -4.21
CA PRO A 267 -0.48 -7.00 -2.84
C PRO A 267 -1.00 -8.01 -1.78
N GLY A 268 -1.68 -9.05 -2.26
CA GLY A 268 -2.27 -10.14 -1.49
C GLY A 268 -3.58 -9.76 -0.81
N PRO A 269 -4.21 -10.69 -0.06
CA PRO A 269 -3.99 -12.14 -0.16
C PRO A 269 -4.34 -12.64 -1.56
N ILE A 270 -3.69 -13.70 -2.02
CA ILE A 270 -3.89 -14.24 -3.36
C ILE A 270 -5.08 -15.21 -3.32
N ASN A 271 -6.04 -15.06 -4.23
CA ASN A 271 -6.98 -16.10 -4.58
C ASN A 271 -6.35 -16.96 -5.69
N ARG A 272 -5.81 -18.08 -5.25
CA ARG A 272 -5.11 -19.04 -6.09
C ARG A 272 -6.03 -19.56 -7.20
N ASP A 273 -5.48 -19.57 -8.43
CA ASP A 273 -6.18 -20.01 -9.65
C ASP A 273 -7.41 -19.16 -10.02
N VAL A 274 -7.47 -17.91 -9.51
CA VAL A 274 -8.40 -16.85 -9.94
C VAL A 274 -7.61 -15.78 -10.71
N GLU A 275 -7.02 -14.80 -10.04
CA GLU A 275 -6.15 -13.81 -10.69
C GLU A 275 -4.75 -14.33 -10.99
N PHE A 276 -4.28 -15.34 -10.26
CA PHE A 276 -2.88 -15.79 -10.32
C PHE A 276 -2.79 -17.32 -10.21
N SER A 277 -2.24 -18.00 -11.22
CA SER A 277 -2.07 -19.46 -11.16
C SER A 277 -1.23 -19.88 -9.96
N SER A 278 -1.69 -20.90 -9.24
CA SER A 278 -1.09 -21.38 -7.99
C SER A 278 0.40 -21.67 -8.09
N ASN A 279 0.82 -22.31 -9.18
CA ASN A 279 2.20 -22.72 -9.40
C ASN A 279 3.13 -21.56 -9.78
N LEU A 280 2.59 -20.37 -10.07
CA LEU A 280 3.36 -19.19 -10.46
C LEU A 280 3.64 -18.24 -9.30
N VAL A 281 2.96 -18.39 -8.16
CA VAL A 281 3.13 -17.53 -6.97
C VAL A 281 4.58 -17.48 -6.50
N GLU A 282 5.32 -18.58 -6.65
CA GLU A 282 6.71 -18.72 -6.24
C GLU A 282 7.66 -18.91 -7.45
N ALA A 283 7.16 -18.67 -8.66
CA ALA A 283 7.98 -18.77 -9.87
C ALA A 283 9.04 -17.66 -9.92
N GLU A 284 10.06 -17.85 -10.76
CA GLU A 284 11.22 -16.97 -10.88
C GLU A 284 10.88 -15.49 -11.11
N LYS A 285 9.84 -15.20 -11.90
CA LYS A 285 9.39 -13.82 -12.17
C LYS A 285 8.52 -13.24 -11.05
N SER A 286 8.07 -14.05 -10.08
CA SER A 286 7.24 -13.55 -8.97
C SER A 286 8.07 -12.75 -7.99
N ARG A 287 7.51 -11.62 -7.52
CA ARG A 287 8.06 -10.77 -6.47
C ARG A 287 7.14 -10.71 -5.26
N PHE A 288 6.14 -11.60 -5.16
CA PHE A 288 5.17 -11.62 -4.06
C PHE A 288 5.80 -11.63 -2.67
N PHE A 289 6.76 -12.52 -2.42
CA PHE A 289 7.48 -12.56 -1.14
C PHE A 289 8.41 -11.35 -0.95
N ARG A 290 9.03 -10.87 -2.03
CA ARG A 290 9.90 -9.68 -1.99
C ARG A 290 9.10 -8.44 -1.59
N GLN A 291 7.87 -8.27 -2.09
CA GLN A 291 6.96 -7.20 -1.66
C GLN A 291 6.69 -7.25 -0.16
N MET A 292 6.45 -8.44 0.41
CA MET A 292 6.24 -8.59 1.85
C MET A 292 7.47 -8.17 2.67
N GLN A 293 8.66 -8.57 2.23
CA GLN A 293 9.92 -8.20 2.88
C GLN A 293 10.18 -6.69 2.77
N ASN A 294 10.06 -6.14 1.56
CA ASN A 294 10.20 -4.71 1.28
C ASN A 294 9.20 -3.89 2.09
N GLY A 295 8.00 -4.43 2.34
CA GLY A 295 7.00 -3.79 3.16
C GLY A 295 7.45 -3.48 4.59
N VAL A 296 8.33 -4.28 5.20
CA VAL A 296 8.84 -3.96 6.55
C VAL A 296 9.78 -2.75 6.48
N PHE A 297 10.74 -2.77 5.55
CA PHE A 297 11.75 -1.72 5.45
C PHE A 297 11.19 -0.40 4.92
N MET A 298 10.23 -0.46 4.00
CA MET A 298 9.52 0.73 3.53
C MET A 298 8.72 1.36 4.67
N ARG A 299 8.03 0.55 5.50
CA ARG A 299 7.36 1.08 6.69
C ARG A 299 8.34 1.69 7.69
N MET A 300 9.54 1.12 7.86
CA MET A 300 10.58 1.75 8.68
C MET A 300 10.97 3.14 8.14
N ALA A 301 11.18 3.27 6.82
CA ALA A 301 11.50 4.56 6.20
C ALA A 301 10.36 5.58 6.32
N MET A 302 9.12 5.14 6.14
CA MET A 302 7.93 5.98 6.31
C MET A 302 7.76 6.43 7.76
N ILE A 303 7.93 5.53 8.73
CA ILE A 303 7.88 5.85 10.16
C ILE A 303 8.99 6.84 10.51
N GLU A 304 10.23 6.60 10.06
CA GLU A 304 11.33 7.53 10.31
C GLU A 304 11.01 8.96 9.82
N ALA A 305 10.49 9.08 8.60
CA ALA A 305 10.08 10.37 8.06
C ALA A 305 9.01 11.06 8.93
N VAL A 306 8.08 10.28 9.47
CA VAL A 306 7.03 10.76 10.37
C VAL A 306 7.59 11.17 11.74
N LEU A 307 8.52 10.40 12.30
CA LEU A 307 9.17 10.75 13.57
C LEU A 307 9.95 12.06 13.45
N ARG A 308 10.67 12.28 12.35
CA ARG A 308 11.41 13.52 12.10
C ARG A 308 10.50 14.74 11.97
N GLY A 309 9.42 14.63 11.20
CA GLY A 309 8.46 15.73 11.04
C GLY A 309 7.78 16.15 12.36
N ASN A 310 7.68 15.24 13.33
CA ASN A 310 7.08 15.50 14.63
C ASN A 310 8.12 15.62 15.77
N HIS A 311 9.42 15.62 15.45
CA HIS A 311 10.51 15.67 16.43
C HIS A 311 10.44 14.59 17.53
N LEU A 312 9.99 13.38 17.17
CA LEU A 312 9.78 12.27 18.10
C LEU A 312 11.04 11.43 18.29
N GLY A 313 11.25 10.95 19.52
CA GLY A 313 12.35 10.05 19.84
C GLY A 313 13.74 10.69 19.74
N GLY A 314 13.81 12.02 19.78
CA GLY A 314 15.05 12.81 19.63
C GLY A 314 15.56 12.91 18.19
N LEU A 315 14.74 12.58 17.19
CA LEU A 315 15.05 12.83 15.79
C LEU A 315 14.74 14.28 15.43
N GLN A 316 15.68 14.96 14.77
CA GLN A 316 15.50 16.30 14.20
C GLN A 316 15.26 16.23 12.70
#